data_AF-A0A0J9SD56-F1
#
_entry.id   AF-A0A0J9SD56-F1
#
_cell.length_a   1.000
_cell.length_b   1.000
_cell.length_c   1.000
_cell.angle_alpha   90.00
_cell.angle_beta   90.00
_cell.angle_gamma   90.00
#
_symmetry.space_group_name_H-M   'P 1'
#
loop_
_entity.id
_entity.type
_entity.pdbx_description
1 polymer ?
#
loop_
_entity_poly.entity_id
_entity_poly.type
_entity_poly.pdbx_seq_one_letter_code
_entity_poly.pdbx_strand_id
1 'polypeptide(L)'
;MIQNEFYVACGNTVFKRFLHEFDNVNDDYLNYIKEINDPILRHISLYLVQYYIDGHYYYSYSHSSHKNGACDYLKRWLLERKDLFTYGEKCPTKMKLWQDHVEPLWDKLEKGYPIQNHGGISWCKNEYPISQKTEYPHVLRSLNCEECTSKESSSAQCPPPSVQTQSTCRPCPVYVSSPETVPPQEAGHPPKTDQLSGTDRTKNLAVTSGFTAVGTLGTLFFLYRVIYKQ
;
A
#
# COMPACT_ATOMS: atom_id res chain seq x y z
N MET A 1 15.71 17.04 18.88
CA MET A 1 15.30 15.72 18.36
C MET A 1 13.82 15.56 18.64
N ILE A 2 13.05 15.00 17.70
CA ILE A 2 11.63 14.71 17.91
C ILE A 2 11.51 13.30 18.48
N GLN A 3 10.61 13.10 19.44
CA GLN A 3 10.21 11.79 19.93
C GLN A 3 8.80 11.51 19.41
N ASN A 4 8.66 10.56 18.50
CA ASN A 4 7.38 10.17 17.92
C ASN A 4 6.85 8.92 18.61
N GLU A 5 5.58 8.96 18.99
CA GLU A 5 4.90 7.79 19.55
C GLU A 5 4.50 6.83 18.41
N PHE A 6 4.79 5.55 18.60
CA PHE A 6 4.32 4.49 17.71
C PHE A 6 3.14 3.76 18.33
N TYR A 7 2.05 3.65 17.55
CA TYR A 7 0.86 2.86 17.85
C TYR A 7 0.55 1.98 16.65
N VAL A 8 0.30 0.68 16.88
CA VAL A 8 0.08 -0.31 15.79
C VAL A 8 -1.09 0.08 14.87
N ALA A 9 -2.18 0.62 15.42
CA ALA A 9 -3.31 1.11 14.63
C ALA A 9 -2.92 2.24 13.66
N CYS A 10 -1.94 3.06 14.05
CA CYS A 10 -1.41 4.18 13.26
C CYS A 10 -0.25 3.77 12.34
N GLY A 11 0.24 2.52 12.36
CA GLY A 11 1.46 2.13 11.62
C GLY A 11 1.43 2.43 10.11
N ASN A 12 0.23 2.48 9.52
CA ASN A 12 0.03 2.80 8.11
C ASN A 12 0.21 4.31 7.76
N THR A 13 0.47 5.20 8.71
CA THR A 13 0.76 6.62 8.43
C THR A 13 2.20 6.81 7.92
N VAL A 14 3.15 6.12 8.53
CA VAL A 14 4.56 6.04 8.10
C VAL A 14 4.71 4.90 7.09
N PHE A 15 4.33 3.68 7.46
CA PHE A 15 4.44 2.49 6.60
C PHE A 15 3.22 2.35 5.69
N LYS A 16 3.05 3.30 4.76
CA LYS A 16 1.89 3.46 3.87
C LYS A 16 1.75 2.27 2.91
N ARG A 17 0.65 1.49 3.08
CA ARG A 17 0.30 0.30 2.26
C ARG A 17 0.41 0.51 0.74
N PHE A 18 0.13 1.72 0.29
CA PHE A 18 0.29 2.16 -1.09
C PHE A 18 1.06 3.47 -1.08
N LEU A 19 2.21 3.48 -1.73
CA LEU A 19 3.00 4.66 -2.04
C LEU A 19 2.69 5.10 -3.48
N HIS A 20 2.57 6.41 -3.70
CA HIS A 20 2.46 6.98 -5.04
C HIS A 20 3.85 7.15 -5.68
N GLU A 21 4.80 7.61 -4.87
CA GLU A 21 6.17 7.98 -5.22
C GLU A 21 7.12 7.45 -4.12
N PHE A 22 8.44 7.44 -4.37
CA PHE A 22 9.46 6.80 -3.52
C PHE A 22 10.62 7.76 -3.23
N ASP A 23 10.32 8.81 -2.48
CA ASP A 23 11.12 10.04 -2.43
C ASP A 23 12.46 9.90 -1.66
N ASN A 24 12.57 8.90 -0.79
CA ASN A 24 13.70 8.76 0.14
C ASN A 24 14.70 7.66 -0.26
N VAL A 25 14.48 6.98 -1.40
CA VAL A 25 15.33 5.87 -1.86
C VAL A 25 16.50 6.39 -2.69
N ASN A 26 17.73 6.27 -2.17
CA ASN A 26 18.93 6.76 -2.86
C ASN A 26 19.42 5.81 -3.98
N ASP A 27 20.30 6.32 -4.85
CA ASP A 27 20.86 5.57 -5.98
C ASP A 27 21.58 4.27 -5.58
N ASP A 28 22.22 4.22 -4.41
CA ASP A 28 22.89 3.01 -3.92
C ASP A 28 21.91 1.86 -3.61
N TYR A 29 20.67 2.17 -3.25
CA TYR A 29 19.60 1.18 -3.10
C TYR A 29 18.87 0.93 -4.41
N LEU A 30 18.60 1.97 -5.23
CA LEU A 30 18.00 1.79 -6.55
C LEU A 30 18.85 0.89 -7.47
N ASN A 31 20.16 1.09 -7.50
CA ASN A 31 21.09 0.24 -8.26
C ASN A 31 21.13 -1.19 -7.72
N TYR A 32 20.99 -1.42 -6.41
CA TYR A 32 20.88 -2.78 -5.86
C TYR A 32 19.57 -3.45 -6.26
N ILE A 33 18.45 -2.73 -6.16
CA ILE A 33 17.10 -3.21 -6.48
C ILE A 33 16.96 -3.53 -7.98
N LYS A 34 17.62 -2.75 -8.85
CA LYS A 34 17.62 -2.92 -10.31
C LYS A 34 18.08 -4.30 -10.77
N GLU A 35 19.08 -4.88 -10.10
CA GLU A 35 19.65 -6.20 -10.44
C GLU A 35 18.76 -7.39 -9.99
N ILE A 36 17.72 -7.14 -9.19
CA ILE A 36 16.74 -8.16 -8.79
C ILE A 36 15.82 -8.45 -9.98
N ASN A 37 15.97 -9.62 -10.60
CA ASN A 37 15.22 -9.98 -11.81
C ASN A 37 13.74 -10.30 -11.58
N ASP A 38 13.37 -10.82 -10.40
CA ASP A 38 11.96 -11.11 -10.06
C ASP A 38 11.22 -9.79 -9.77
N PRO A 39 10.13 -9.46 -10.49
CA PRO A 39 9.45 -8.16 -10.36
C PRO A 39 8.68 -8.03 -9.04
N ILE A 40 8.21 -9.13 -8.45
CA ILE A 40 7.52 -9.12 -7.15
C ILE A 40 8.55 -8.86 -6.06
N LEU A 41 9.69 -9.54 -6.13
CA LEU A 41 10.79 -9.35 -5.17
C LEU A 41 11.39 -7.94 -5.27
N ARG A 42 11.59 -7.44 -6.49
CA ARG A 42 12.02 -6.05 -6.75
C ARG A 42 11.08 -5.03 -6.09
N HIS A 43 9.77 -5.25 -6.19
CA HIS A 43 8.76 -4.38 -5.58
C HIS A 43 8.78 -4.46 -4.04
N ILE A 44 8.92 -5.66 -3.47
CA ILE A 44 9.08 -5.87 -2.02
C ILE A 44 10.34 -5.14 -1.50
N SER A 45 11.48 -5.28 -2.20
CA SER A 45 12.74 -4.63 -1.85
C SER A 45 12.65 -3.10 -1.90
N LEU A 46 11.92 -2.52 -2.85
CA LEU A 46 11.71 -1.07 -2.92
C LEU A 46 10.88 -0.54 -1.75
N TYR A 47 9.79 -1.22 -1.40
CA TYR A 47 9.00 -0.89 -0.20
C TYR A 47 9.80 -1.07 1.09
N LEU A 48 10.61 -2.13 1.19
CA LEU A 48 11.48 -2.36 2.34
C LEU A 48 12.44 -1.18 2.56
N VAL A 49 13.13 -0.72 1.52
CA VAL A 49 14.06 0.41 1.64
C VAL A 49 13.33 1.69 2.07
N GLN A 50 12.26 2.07 1.38
CA GLN A 50 11.49 3.27 1.73
C GLN A 50 10.98 3.22 3.17
N TYR A 51 10.32 2.12 3.57
CA TYR A 51 9.83 1.95 4.95
C TYR A 51 10.95 1.95 5.99
N TYR A 52 12.10 1.36 5.69
CA TYR A 52 13.22 1.33 6.62
C TYR A 52 13.80 2.74 6.86
N ILE A 53 13.88 3.53 5.78
CA ILE A 53 14.38 4.91 5.82
C ILE A 53 13.37 5.83 6.53
N ASP A 54 12.08 5.71 6.22
CA ASP A 54 11.02 6.45 6.92
C ASP A 54 10.97 6.07 8.41
N GLY A 55 11.08 4.78 8.72
CA GLY A 55 11.17 4.28 10.10
C GLY A 55 12.37 4.83 10.86
N HIS A 56 13.54 4.94 10.20
CA HIS A 56 14.72 5.61 10.76
C HIS A 56 14.44 7.09 11.06
N TYR A 57 13.93 7.85 10.09
CA TYR A 57 13.69 9.29 10.27
C TYR A 57 12.64 9.60 11.34
N TYR A 58 11.56 8.80 11.44
CA TYR A 58 10.53 9.01 12.45
C TYR A 58 10.92 8.46 13.83
N TYR A 59 11.56 7.29 13.94
CA TYR A 59 11.63 6.55 15.21
C TYR A 59 13.03 6.41 15.84
N SER A 60 14.14 6.71 15.16
CA SER A 60 15.51 6.56 15.71
C SER A 60 15.72 7.14 17.11
N TYR A 61 15.21 8.35 17.35
CA TYR A 61 15.36 9.10 18.60
C TYR A 61 14.16 9.00 19.56
N SER A 62 13.16 8.19 19.20
CA SER A 62 11.96 7.98 20.01
C SER A 62 12.23 7.03 21.19
N HIS A 63 11.34 7.04 22.19
CA HIS A 63 11.47 6.14 23.33
C HIS A 63 11.52 4.67 22.88
N SER A 64 12.26 3.83 23.62
CA SER A 64 12.59 2.46 23.22
C SER A 64 11.37 1.61 22.90
N SER A 65 10.28 1.74 23.67
CA SER A 65 9.00 1.08 23.40
C SER A 65 8.44 1.39 22.00
N HIS A 66 8.47 2.65 21.58
CA HIS A 66 7.92 3.07 20.28
C HIS A 66 8.86 2.72 19.13
N LYS A 67 10.18 2.90 19.31
CA LYS A 67 11.17 2.48 18.32
C LYS A 67 11.12 0.97 18.07
N ASN A 68 11.08 0.18 19.13
CA ASN A 68 10.97 -1.28 19.03
C ASN A 68 9.63 -1.68 18.41
N GLY A 69 8.52 -1.05 18.79
CA GLY A 69 7.20 -1.30 18.19
C GLY A 69 7.14 -1.01 16.69
N ALA A 70 7.75 0.09 16.24
CA ALA A 70 7.85 0.43 14.81
C ALA A 70 8.74 -0.56 14.04
N CYS A 71 9.87 -0.97 14.63
CA CYS A 71 10.74 -2.00 14.08
C CYS A 71 10.05 -3.37 13.99
N ASP A 72 9.31 -3.77 15.03
CA ASP A 72 8.54 -5.02 15.04
C ASP A 72 7.40 -5.00 14.01
N TYR A 73 6.77 -3.84 13.77
CA TYR A 73 5.80 -3.67 12.68
C TYR A 73 6.46 -3.88 11.31
N LEU A 74 7.62 -3.27 11.06
CA LEU A 74 8.37 -3.45 9.81
C LEU A 74 8.80 -4.91 9.59
N LYS A 75 9.31 -5.59 10.63
CA LYS A 75 9.68 -7.01 10.58
C LYS A 75 8.46 -7.91 10.32
N ARG A 76 7.29 -7.61 10.89
CA ARG A 76 6.04 -8.33 10.61
C ARG A 76 5.59 -8.15 9.17
N TRP A 77 5.55 -6.92 8.67
CA TRP A 77 5.25 -6.64 7.26
C TRP A 77 6.21 -7.39 6.32
N LEU A 78 7.50 -7.42 6.64
CA LEU A 78 8.49 -8.12 5.83
C LEU A 78 8.29 -9.65 5.86
N LEU A 79 7.95 -10.21 7.03
CA LEU A 79 7.60 -11.63 7.17
C LEU A 79 6.35 -11.99 6.34
N GLU A 80 5.31 -11.14 6.34
CA GLU A 80 4.13 -11.32 5.48
C GLU A 80 4.53 -11.37 3.99
N ARG A 81 5.46 -10.51 3.55
CA ARG A 81 5.99 -10.54 2.18
C ARG A 81 6.80 -11.81 1.91
N LYS A 82 7.61 -12.27 2.87
CA LYS A 82 8.39 -13.52 2.76
C LYS A 82 7.49 -14.73 2.61
N ASP A 83 6.50 -14.88 3.51
CA ASP A 83 5.58 -16.01 3.50
C ASP A 83 4.79 -16.05 2.19
N LEU A 84 4.23 -14.91 1.75
CA LEU A 84 3.53 -14.82 0.47
C LEU A 84 4.44 -15.15 -0.74
N PHE A 85 5.66 -14.60 -0.79
CA PHE A 85 6.59 -14.81 -1.92
C PHE A 85 7.14 -16.24 -2.00
N THR A 86 7.32 -16.91 -0.86
CA THR A 86 7.91 -18.25 -0.75
C THR A 86 6.87 -19.38 -0.59
N TYR A 87 5.58 -19.05 -0.62
CA TYR A 87 4.45 -19.95 -0.31
C TYR A 87 4.57 -20.60 1.08
N GLY A 88 4.94 -19.79 2.08
CA GLY A 88 5.31 -20.22 3.42
C GLY A 88 6.51 -21.17 3.41
N GLU A 89 7.61 -20.71 2.83
CA GLU A 89 8.90 -21.41 2.65
C GLU A 89 8.84 -22.74 1.87
N LYS A 90 7.73 -23.03 1.16
CA LYS A 90 7.55 -24.29 0.40
C LYS A 90 8.16 -24.27 -1.00
N CYS A 91 8.51 -23.10 -1.52
CA CYS A 91 9.16 -22.95 -2.83
C CYS A 91 10.66 -22.64 -2.69
N PRO A 92 11.57 -23.61 -2.86
CA PRO A 92 13.01 -23.41 -2.61
C PRO A 92 13.65 -22.39 -3.54
N THR A 93 13.18 -22.29 -4.79
CA THR A 93 13.65 -21.29 -5.78
C THR A 93 13.36 -19.87 -5.32
N LYS A 94 12.13 -19.61 -4.85
CA LYS A 94 11.70 -18.33 -4.27
C LYS A 94 12.39 -18.04 -2.93
N MET A 95 12.55 -19.06 -2.08
CA MET A 95 13.29 -18.94 -0.82
C MET A 95 14.76 -18.56 -1.08
N LYS A 96 15.42 -19.18 -2.07
CA LYS A 96 16.79 -18.79 -2.45
C LYS A 96 16.85 -17.35 -2.95
N LEU A 97 15.94 -16.93 -3.86
CA LEU A 97 15.90 -15.53 -4.32
C LEU A 97 15.73 -14.54 -3.17
N TRP A 98 14.95 -14.89 -2.14
CA TRP A 98 14.81 -14.09 -0.92
C TRP A 98 16.13 -13.96 -0.14
N GLN A 99 16.86 -15.07 0.02
CA GLN A 99 18.15 -15.10 0.72
C GLN A 99 19.27 -14.41 -0.07
N ASP A 100 19.26 -14.52 -1.40
CA ASP A 100 20.25 -13.89 -2.29
C ASP A 100 20.06 -12.35 -2.38
N HIS A 101 18.85 -11.82 -2.13
CA HIS A 101 18.51 -10.41 -2.40
C HIS A 101 17.91 -9.61 -1.23
N VAL A 102 17.08 -10.17 -0.36
CA VAL A 102 16.36 -9.40 0.67
C VAL A 102 17.13 -9.39 1.99
N GLU A 103 17.72 -10.52 2.37
CA GLU A 103 18.54 -10.61 3.58
C GLU A 103 19.80 -9.70 3.48
N PRO A 104 20.57 -9.68 2.36
CA PRO A 104 21.70 -8.77 2.19
C PRO A 104 21.29 -7.29 2.05
N LEU A 105 20.09 -7.01 1.54
CA LEU A 105 19.54 -5.65 1.46
C LEU A 105 19.20 -5.10 2.86
N TRP A 106 18.59 -5.91 3.72
CA TRP A 106 18.39 -5.55 5.12
C TRP A 106 19.73 -5.31 5.83
N ASP A 107 20.71 -6.18 5.61
CA ASP A 107 22.08 -6.02 6.13
C ASP A 107 22.75 -4.71 5.66
N LYS A 108 22.49 -4.26 4.43
CA LYS A 108 22.94 -2.96 3.90
C LYS A 108 22.21 -1.80 4.57
N LEU A 109 20.91 -1.93 4.84
CA LEU A 109 20.10 -0.93 5.53
C LEU A 109 20.52 -0.74 7.00
N GLU A 110 20.82 -1.82 7.74
CA GLU A 110 21.35 -1.72 9.10
C GLU A 110 22.67 -0.96 9.18
N LYS A 111 23.58 -1.22 8.23
CA LYS A 111 24.91 -0.59 8.16
C LYS A 111 24.84 0.84 7.63
N GLY A 112 23.84 1.15 6.79
CA GLY A 112 23.64 2.47 6.18
C GLY A 112 22.97 3.52 7.08
N TYR A 113 22.20 3.11 8.09
CA TYR A 113 21.45 4.02 8.98
C TYR A 113 21.76 3.84 10.48
N PRO A 114 23.01 4.08 10.91
CA PRO A 114 23.42 4.00 12.31
C PRO A 114 22.93 5.21 13.12
N ILE A 115 22.42 4.98 14.34
CA ILE A 115 22.07 6.07 15.25
C ILE A 115 23.35 6.59 15.92
N GLN A 116 23.85 7.72 15.42
CA GLN A 116 25.11 8.36 15.84
C GLN A 116 25.25 8.50 17.37
N ASN A 117 24.19 8.95 18.05
CA ASN A 117 24.20 9.19 19.50
C ASN A 117 24.07 7.91 20.37
N HIS A 118 23.93 6.73 19.75
CA HIS A 118 23.77 5.45 20.44
C HIS A 118 24.84 4.42 20.01
N GLY A 119 26.09 4.87 19.86
CA GLY A 119 27.22 3.99 19.55
C GLY A 119 27.17 3.35 18.16
N GLY A 120 26.51 4.01 17.20
CA GLY A 120 26.37 3.52 15.83
C GLY A 120 25.36 2.39 15.64
N ILE A 121 24.58 2.04 16.66
CA ILE A 121 23.59 0.96 16.57
C ILE A 121 22.42 1.40 15.67
N SER A 122 21.97 0.50 14.78
CA SER A 122 20.79 0.71 13.94
C SER A 122 19.51 0.97 14.75
N TRP A 123 18.56 1.70 14.16
CA TRP A 123 17.23 1.88 14.72
C TRP A 123 16.37 0.62 14.75
N CYS A 124 16.61 -0.32 13.83
CA CYS A 124 15.87 -1.56 13.70
C CYS A 124 16.78 -2.70 13.22
N LYS A 125 16.85 -3.77 14.02
CA LYS A 125 17.69 -4.94 13.79
C LYS A 125 16.91 -6.21 13.46
N ASN A 126 17.50 -7.07 12.63
CA ASN A 126 17.04 -8.42 12.31
C ASN A 126 17.50 -9.50 13.32
N GLU A 127 18.19 -9.15 14.41
CA GLU A 127 18.75 -10.09 15.41
C GLU A 127 17.71 -11.06 16.02
N TYR A 128 16.42 -10.75 15.89
CA TYR A 128 15.31 -11.63 16.26
C TYR A 128 14.27 -11.67 15.12
N PRO A 129 14.47 -12.50 14.08
CA PRO A 129 13.53 -12.64 12.98
C PRO A 129 12.29 -13.40 13.48
N ILE A 130 11.10 -12.86 13.21
CA ILE A 130 9.84 -13.46 13.67
C ILE A 130 9.60 -14.74 12.86
N SER A 131 9.57 -15.89 13.53
CA SER A 131 9.42 -17.21 12.90
C SER A 131 7.95 -17.68 12.92
N GLN A 132 7.18 -17.23 11.93
CA GLN A 132 5.87 -17.81 11.58
C GLN A 132 5.92 -18.33 10.15
N LYS A 133 5.17 -19.41 9.86
CA LYS A 133 5.09 -20.03 8.54
C LYS A 133 3.64 -20.46 8.29
N THR A 134 3.08 -20.14 7.13
CA THR A 134 1.71 -20.55 6.80
C THR A 134 1.64 -22.05 6.53
N GLU A 135 0.80 -22.76 7.29
CA GLU A 135 0.42 -24.13 6.99
C GLU A 135 -0.68 -24.14 5.91
N TYR A 136 -0.46 -24.89 4.82
CA TYR A 136 -1.40 -24.95 3.71
C TYR A 136 -2.33 -26.17 3.87
N PRO A 137 -3.66 -26.01 3.68
CA PRO A 137 -4.60 -27.12 3.63
C PRO A 137 -4.11 -28.23 2.69
N HIS A 138 -4.34 -29.50 3.04
CA HIS A 138 -3.77 -30.64 2.32
C HIS A 138 -4.08 -30.64 0.80
N VAL A 139 -5.26 -30.15 0.41
CA VAL A 139 -5.71 -30.02 -0.99
C VAL A 139 -4.94 -28.96 -1.80
N LEU A 140 -4.24 -28.02 -1.14
CA LEU A 140 -3.47 -26.95 -1.78
C LEU A 140 -1.95 -27.20 -1.78
N ARG A 141 -1.50 -28.45 -1.52
CA ARG A 141 -0.08 -28.80 -1.43
C ARG A 141 0.63 -28.91 -2.79
N SER A 142 -0.11 -29.05 -3.88
CA SER A 142 0.43 -29.07 -5.25
C SER A 142 0.78 -27.64 -5.71
N LEU A 143 1.92 -27.13 -5.23
CA LEU A 143 2.41 -25.79 -5.52
C LEU A 143 3.32 -25.82 -6.77
N ASN A 144 2.94 -25.10 -7.82
CA ASN A 144 3.83 -24.86 -8.96
C ASN A 144 4.77 -23.68 -8.66
N CYS A 145 5.91 -23.97 -8.07
CA CYS A 145 6.94 -22.96 -7.75
C CYS A 145 7.65 -22.37 -8.97
N GLU A 146 7.45 -22.96 -10.16
CA GLU A 146 8.10 -22.58 -11.42
C GLU A 146 7.09 -22.06 -12.45
N GLU A 147 5.98 -21.46 -11.99
CA GLU A 147 5.05 -20.73 -12.85
C GLU A 147 5.62 -19.38 -13.31
N CYS A 148 6.72 -19.47 -14.08
CA CYS A 148 6.68 -18.83 -15.38
C CYS A 148 5.45 -19.38 -16.11
N THR A 149 4.35 -18.62 -16.12
CA THR A 149 3.32 -18.82 -17.16
C THR A 149 4.06 -18.90 -18.48
N SER A 150 3.88 -20.01 -19.20
CA SER A 150 4.76 -20.33 -20.31
C SER A 150 4.75 -19.17 -21.30
N LYS A 151 5.95 -18.69 -21.67
CA LYS A 151 6.07 -17.94 -22.92
C LYS A 151 5.58 -18.88 -23.99
N GLU A 152 4.39 -18.58 -24.51
CA GLU A 152 3.81 -19.23 -25.68
C GLU A 152 4.91 -19.36 -26.73
N SER A 153 5.18 -20.60 -27.14
CA SER A 153 6.49 -21.04 -27.64
C SER A 153 7.09 -20.07 -28.66
N SER A 154 7.97 -19.17 -28.19
CA SER A 154 8.63 -18.19 -29.03
C SER A 154 9.72 -18.90 -29.82
N SER A 155 9.28 -19.52 -30.92
CA SER A 155 10.09 -20.34 -31.83
C SER A 155 11.42 -19.66 -32.18
N ALA A 156 12.44 -20.49 -32.42
CA ALA A 156 13.69 -20.04 -33.02
C ALA A 156 13.42 -19.27 -34.33
N GLN A 157 14.21 -18.21 -34.56
CA GLN A 157 14.18 -17.29 -35.69
C GLN A 157 12.78 -16.82 -36.16
N CYS A 158 12.38 -15.61 -35.74
CA CYS A 158 11.55 -14.74 -36.57
C CYS A 158 12.44 -13.79 -37.38
N PRO A 159 12.77 -14.08 -38.65
CA PRO A 159 13.20 -13.03 -39.58
C PRO A 159 12.03 -12.05 -39.77
N PRO A 160 12.30 -10.75 -39.99
CA PRO A 160 11.21 -9.78 -40.16
C PRO A 160 10.40 -10.09 -41.44
N PRO A 161 9.07 -10.26 -41.36
CA PRO A 161 8.25 -10.44 -42.54
C PRO A 161 8.28 -9.16 -43.39
N SER A 162 8.41 -9.31 -44.70
CA SER A 162 8.45 -8.19 -45.65
C SER A 162 7.08 -7.52 -45.73
N VAL A 163 6.99 -6.28 -45.25
CA VAL A 163 5.77 -5.49 -45.28
C VAL A 163 5.42 -5.13 -46.74
N GLN A 164 4.32 -5.67 -47.25
CA GLN A 164 3.73 -5.25 -48.52
C GLN A 164 2.27 -4.80 -48.36
N THR A 165 2.10 -3.49 -48.32
CA THR A 165 1.08 -2.74 -49.09
C THR A 165 -0.39 -2.74 -48.63
N GLN A 166 -0.99 -1.54 -48.72
CA GLN A 166 -2.43 -1.21 -48.72
C GLN A 166 -3.27 -1.55 -47.47
N SER A 167 -3.37 -0.54 -46.60
CA SER A 167 -4.48 -0.38 -45.65
C SER A 167 -5.67 0.33 -46.31
N THR A 168 -6.86 -0.29 -46.25
CA THR A 168 -8.14 0.36 -46.59
C THR A 168 -9.24 -0.14 -45.65
N CYS A 169 -9.23 0.33 -44.40
CA CYS A 169 -10.30 0.02 -43.45
C CYS A 169 -11.60 0.73 -43.86
N ARG A 170 -12.71 -0.01 -43.96
CA ARG A 170 -14.05 0.60 -44.07
C ARG A 170 -14.49 1.16 -42.71
N PRO A 171 -15.23 2.28 -42.67
CA PRO A 171 -15.87 2.75 -41.44
C PRO A 171 -16.89 1.72 -40.91
N CYS A 172 -16.97 1.58 -39.59
CA CYS A 172 -18.01 0.78 -38.93
C CYS A 172 -19.38 1.48 -39.04
N PRO A 173 -20.49 0.75 -39.21
CA PRO A 173 -21.82 1.34 -39.23
C PRO A 173 -22.22 1.87 -37.84
N VAL A 174 -22.80 3.07 -37.80
CA VAL A 174 -23.35 3.68 -36.60
C VAL A 174 -24.79 3.20 -36.41
N TYR A 175 -25.13 2.72 -35.22
CA TYR A 175 -26.49 2.32 -34.87
C TYR A 175 -27.32 3.56 -34.49
N VAL A 176 -28.51 3.71 -35.06
CA VAL A 176 -29.44 4.83 -34.82
C VAL A 176 -30.72 4.28 -34.17
N SER A 177 -31.22 4.95 -33.13
CA SER A 177 -32.32 4.49 -32.30
C SER A 177 -33.64 5.25 -32.52
N SER A 178 -34.76 4.61 -32.12
CA SER A 178 -36.13 5.15 -31.98
C SER A 178 -36.96 5.37 -33.26
N PRO A 179 -38.32 5.39 -33.20
CA PRO A 179 -39.21 5.19 -32.04
C PRO A 179 -40.34 4.13 -32.17
N GLU A 180 -40.81 3.71 -30.99
CA GLU A 180 -42.12 3.19 -30.51
C GLU A 180 -43.39 3.15 -31.40
N THR A 181 -44.24 2.12 -31.20
CA THR A 181 -45.73 2.11 -31.39
C THR A 181 -46.40 0.95 -30.62
N VAL A 182 -47.61 1.16 -30.05
CA VAL A 182 -48.44 0.27 -29.16
C VAL A 182 -49.93 0.72 -29.21
N PRO A 183 -50.97 0.10 -28.57
CA PRO A 183 -51.11 -1.08 -27.66
C PRO A 183 -51.95 -2.21 -28.36
N PRO A 184 -52.96 -2.97 -27.82
CA PRO A 184 -53.45 -3.37 -26.46
C PRO A 184 -53.42 -4.91 -26.17
N GLN A 185 -53.46 -5.48 -24.95
CA GLN A 185 -54.06 -5.23 -23.61
C GLN A 185 -55.48 -5.81 -23.34
N GLU A 186 -55.54 -6.81 -22.45
CA GLU A 186 -56.57 -7.14 -21.41
C GLU A 186 -56.07 -8.38 -20.60
N ALA A 187 -56.40 -8.65 -19.33
CA ALA A 187 -56.91 -7.85 -18.20
C ALA A 187 -56.58 -8.55 -16.85
N GLY A 188 -56.38 -7.80 -15.76
CA GLY A 188 -56.16 -8.36 -14.40
C GLY A 188 -55.71 -7.31 -13.36
N HIS A 189 -56.26 -7.33 -12.14
CA HIS A 189 -56.14 -6.24 -11.15
C HIS A 189 -55.07 -6.43 -10.05
N PRO A 190 -54.49 -5.33 -9.51
CA PRO A 190 -53.59 -5.33 -8.35
C PRO A 190 -54.27 -4.84 -7.04
N PRO A 191 -53.56 -4.91 -5.89
CA PRO A 191 -53.79 -4.00 -4.76
C PRO A 191 -52.54 -3.16 -4.37
N LYS A 192 -52.78 -2.00 -3.74
CA LYS A 192 -51.76 -1.08 -3.17
C LYS A 192 -51.50 -1.34 -1.68
N THR A 193 -50.48 -0.68 -1.12
CA THR A 193 -50.48 0.26 0.06
C THR A 193 -48.98 0.55 0.34
N ASP A 194 -48.42 1.75 0.16
CA ASP A 194 -48.47 2.97 1.03
C ASP A 194 -48.02 2.70 2.49
N GLN A 195 -47.49 3.58 3.35
CA GLN A 195 -46.70 4.85 3.35
C GLN A 195 -46.04 4.90 4.78
N LEU A 196 -45.02 5.69 5.18
CA LEU A 196 -44.37 6.93 4.72
C LEU A 196 -42.82 6.75 5.00
N SER A 197 -41.85 7.69 5.09
CA SER A 197 -41.77 9.17 5.08
C SER A 197 -40.42 9.64 4.55
N GLY A 198 -40.40 10.71 3.75
CA GLY A 198 -39.18 11.38 3.32
C GLY A 198 -39.02 12.74 4.02
N THR A 199 -37.90 12.95 4.71
CA THR A 199 -37.61 14.22 5.41
C THR A 199 -36.42 14.94 4.79
N ASP A 200 -36.75 15.94 3.96
CA ASP A 200 -36.02 17.21 3.74
C ASP A 200 -34.54 17.23 4.16
N ARG A 201 -33.65 16.92 3.21
CA ARG A 201 -32.20 16.85 3.43
C ARG A 201 -31.49 18.21 3.42
N THR A 202 -32.23 19.32 3.49
CA THR A 202 -31.73 20.69 3.23
C THR A 202 -31.56 21.54 4.49
N LYS A 203 -32.14 21.14 5.64
CA LYS A 203 -32.21 21.98 6.85
C LYS A 203 -31.02 21.89 7.82
N ASN A 204 -30.07 20.98 7.59
CA ASN A 204 -28.95 20.72 8.52
C ASN A 204 -27.70 21.59 8.30
N LEU A 205 -27.73 22.58 7.39
CA LEU A 205 -26.60 23.47 7.11
C LEU A 205 -26.53 24.74 8.00
N ALA A 206 -27.44 24.90 8.96
CA ALA A 206 -27.64 26.15 9.70
C ALA A 206 -27.21 26.13 11.19
N VAL A 207 -26.67 25.02 11.70
CA VAL A 207 -26.42 24.83 13.16
C VAL A 207 -24.94 24.86 13.55
N THR A 208 -24.02 24.59 12.61
CA THR A 208 -22.57 24.50 12.90
C THR A 208 -21.80 25.82 12.83
N SER A 209 -22.39 26.90 12.32
CA SER A 209 -21.75 28.22 12.23
C SER A 209 -21.76 29.04 13.53
N GLY A 210 -22.63 28.70 14.49
CA GLY A 210 -22.76 29.45 15.75
C GLY A 210 -21.63 29.20 16.77
N PHE A 211 -21.03 28.00 16.76
CA PHE A 211 -20.10 27.58 17.81
C PHE A 211 -18.68 28.17 17.68
N THR A 212 -18.22 28.50 16.47
CA THR A 212 -16.91 29.13 16.25
C THR A 212 -16.86 30.56 16.77
N ALA A 213 -17.89 31.37 16.49
CA ALA A 213 -17.93 32.79 16.89
C ALA A 213 -17.87 32.99 18.42
N VAL A 214 -18.60 32.17 19.18
CA VAL A 214 -18.59 32.21 20.66
C VAL A 214 -17.23 31.78 21.22
N GLY A 215 -16.59 30.77 20.62
CA GLY A 215 -15.26 30.31 21.01
C GLY A 215 -14.18 31.39 20.89
N THR A 216 -14.17 32.13 19.79
CA THR A 216 -13.20 33.23 19.56
C THR A 216 -13.40 34.40 20.51
N LEU A 217 -14.64 34.78 20.82
CA LEU A 217 -14.93 35.83 21.80
C LEU A 217 -14.52 35.41 23.23
N GLY A 218 -14.73 34.13 23.58
CA GLY A 218 -14.29 33.57 24.86
C GLY A 218 -12.77 33.63 25.04
N THR A 219 -11.98 33.16 24.06
CA THR A 219 -10.52 33.19 24.17
C THR A 219 -9.96 34.61 24.19
N LEU A 220 -10.51 35.54 23.41
CA LEU A 220 -10.14 36.97 23.47
C LEU A 220 -10.43 37.58 24.84
N PHE A 221 -11.56 37.28 25.47
CA PHE A 221 -11.88 37.76 26.83
C PHE A 221 -10.90 37.23 27.89
N PHE A 222 -10.54 35.94 27.83
CA PHE A 222 -9.55 35.36 28.74
C PHE A 222 -8.16 35.99 28.54
N LEU A 223 -7.70 36.13 27.29
CA LEU A 223 -6.42 36.79 26.98
C LEU A 223 -6.38 38.24 27.47
N TYR A 224 -7.45 39.01 27.19
CA TYR A 224 -7.57 40.39 27.68
C TYR A 224 -7.50 40.46 29.21
N ARG A 225 -8.19 39.56 29.93
CA ARG A 225 -8.20 39.55 31.39
C ARG A 225 -6.87 39.08 32.02
N VAL A 226 -6.05 38.30 31.30
CA VAL A 226 -4.70 37.90 31.73
C VAL A 226 -3.68 39.01 31.45
N ILE A 227 -3.79 39.72 30.33
CA ILE A 227 -2.83 40.76 29.92
C ILE A 227 -3.09 42.09 30.63
N TYR A 228 -4.35 42.46 30.86
CA TYR A 228 -4.74 43.76 31.48
C TYR A 228 -5.14 43.65 32.97
N LYS A 229 -4.70 42.59 33.66
CA LYS A 229 -4.65 42.55 35.13
C LYS A 229 -3.28 42.07 35.61
N GLN A 230 -2.35 43.02 35.61
CA GLN A 230 -1.08 42.97 36.33
C GLN A 230 -0.92 44.27 37.12
#